data_AF-W2G846-F1
#
_entry.id   AF-W2G846-F1
#
_cell.length_a   1.000
_cell.length_b   1.000
_cell.length_c   1.000
_cell.angle_alpha   90.00
_cell.angle_beta   90.00
_cell.angle_gamma   90.00
#
_symmetry.space_group_name_H-M   'P 1'
#
loop_
_entity.id
_entity.type
_entity.pdbx_description
1 polymer ?
#
loop_
_entity_poly.entity_id
_entity_poly.type
_entity_poly.pdbx_seq_one_letter_code
_entity_poly.pdbx_strand_id
1 'polypeptide(L)'
;KLKLQNVKAGKTIFENPKFLAWEQYVAKYNANPLNEEISMIATLSKHFDDDVLTKMIDAASKSSVAETKRIGATLQEQQILFWRSKKLAPDRVLKQLKLANDVDDLLTSPTFLTLSRYLDDYNAQNKMSLSMTEVLRRGFDEDDVAKMLQQAVLNAKDAKTKDLAVKLQNQQFDIWKKLGWNGDEIFTKLGLNQRGVTLENPNFAAWAKYVEKTTGNEKLPFNTLWKRYGEQTLATMLIADRKKLGGNDFVTSMQNHLIEKWLTMIRDPDDVAKILGTSFQGKILTASYRWNFKSAFG
;
A
#
# COMPACT_ATOMS: atom_id res chain seq x y z
N LYS A 1 27.83 -31.04 1.44
CA LYS A 1 27.23 -29.74 1.85
C LYS A 1 27.73 -28.65 0.90
N LEU A 2 26.89 -28.12 0.01
CA LEU A 2 27.23 -26.90 -0.74
C LEU A 2 27.35 -25.75 0.26
N LYS A 3 28.57 -25.24 0.49
CA LYS A 3 28.78 -24.01 1.28
C LYS A 3 28.42 -22.82 0.38
N LEU A 4 27.17 -22.36 0.47
CA LEU A 4 26.60 -21.29 -0.36
C LEU A 4 26.83 -19.87 0.21
N GLN A 5 27.65 -19.72 1.25
CA GLN A 5 27.75 -18.47 2.02
C GLN A 5 28.69 -17.41 1.45
N ASN A 6 29.48 -17.72 0.41
CA ASN A 6 30.46 -16.78 -0.14
C ASN A 6 30.02 -16.27 -1.51
N VAL A 7 29.02 -15.40 -1.51
CA VAL A 7 28.70 -14.56 -2.67
C VAL A 7 29.69 -13.40 -2.68
N LYS A 8 30.65 -13.39 -3.62
CA LYS A 8 31.54 -12.23 -3.83
C LYS A 8 30.69 -11.01 -4.21
N ALA A 9 31.05 -9.84 -3.70
CA ALA A 9 30.39 -8.57 -4.00
C ALA A 9 30.16 -8.41 -5.52
N GLY A 10 28.90 -8.36 -5.93
CA GLY A 10 28.48 -8.06 -7.30
C GLY A 10 28.02 -9.24 -8.18
N LYS A 11 28.13 -10.50 -7.76
CA LYS A 11 27.57 -11.65 -8.51
C LYS A 11 26.43 -12.31 -7.74
N THR A 12 25.32 -12.67 -8.40
CA THR A 12 24.25 -13.42 -7.73
C THR A 12 24.69 -14.86 -7.45
N ILE A 13 24.06 -15.55 -6.48
CA ILE A 13 24.33 -17.00 -6.24
C ILE A 13 24.13 -17.84 -7.52
N PHE A 14 23.23 -17.39 -8.39
CA PHE A 14 22.86 -18.04 -9.64
C PHE A 14 23.93 -17.94 -10.71
N GLU A 15 24.93 -17.06 -10.54
CA GLU A 15 26.12 -16.99 -11.40
C GLU A 15 27.32 -17.76 -10.83
N ASN A 16 27.17 -18.36 -9.65
CA ASN A 16 28.24 -19.14 -9.05
C ASN A 16 28.46 -20.42 -9.86
N PRO A 17 29.69 -20.72 -10.34
CA PRO A 17 29.96 -21.93 -11.12
C PRO A 17 29.56 -23.23 -10.41
N LYS A 18 29.63 -23.27 -9.07
CA LYS A 18 29.17 -24.43 -8.28
C LYS A 18 27.65 -24.55 -8.25
N PHE A 19 26.94 -23.43 -8.28
CA PHE A 19 25.48 -23.43 -8.39
C PHE A 19 25.07 -23.90 -9.79
N LEU A 20 25.70 -23.37 -10.85
CA LEU A 20 25.41 -23.78 -12.23
C LEU A 20 25.68 -25.27 -12.46
N ALA A 21 26.79 -25.80 -11.94
CA ALA A 21 27.07 -27.24 -12.01
C ALA A 21 26.02 -28.08 -11.24
N TRP A 22 25.53 -27.58 -10.10
CA TRP A 22 24.46 -28.24 -9.35
C TRP A 22 23.11 -28.18 -10.09
N GLU A 23 22.76 -27.05 -10.70
CA GLU A 23 21.56 -26.89 -11.52
C GLU A 23 21.55 -27.88 -12.68
N GLN A 24 22.66 -28.00 -13.41
CA GLN A 24 22.81 -28.97 -14.49
C GLN A 24 22.69 -30.42 -14.00
N TYR A 25 23.26 -30.72 -12.83
CA TYR A 25 23.09 -32.03 -12.20
C TYR A 25 21.62 -32.31 -11.88
N VAL A 26 20.90 -31.35 -11.28
CA VAL A 26 19.48 -31.50 -10.94
C VAL A 26 18.65 -31.69 -12.21
N ALA A 27 18.90 -30.91 -13.28
CA ALA A 27 18.22 -31.06 -14.56
C ALA A 27 18.43 -32.45 -15.17
N LYS A 28 19.68 -32.95 -15.19
CA LYS A 28 20.00 -34.30 -15.68
C LYS A 28 19.38 -35.40 -14.82
N TYR A 29 19.36 -35.21 -13.50
CA TYR A 29 18.77 -36.17 -12.56
C TYR A 29 17.25 -36.24 -12.75
N ASN A 30 16.55 -35.10 -12.85
CA ASN A 30 15.10 -35.05 -13.01
C ASN A 30 14.63 -35.47 -14.42
N ALA A 31 15.51 -35.51 -15.42
CA ALA A 31 15.18 -35.99 -16.77
C ALA A 31 14.85 -37.49 -16.84
N ASN A 32 15.23 -38.28 -15.82
CA ASN A 32 14.82 -39.67 -15.71
C ASN A 32 13.48 -39.78 -14.95
N PRO A 33 12.39 -40.27 -15.57
CA PRO A 33 11.08 -40.36 -14.93
C PRO A 33 11.01 -41.35 -13.76
N LEU A 34 12.03 -42.22 -13.60
CA LEU A 34 12.14 -43.14 -12.47
C LEU A 34 12.71 -42.46 -11.21
N ASN A 35 13.30 -41.28 -11.35
CA ASN A 35 13.89 -40.57 -10.23
C ASN A 35 12.82 -39.76 -9.49
N GLU A 36 12.92 -39.70 -8.16
CA GLU A 36 12.17 -38.74 -7.37
C GLU A 36 12.67 -37.32 -7.66
N GLU A 37 11.79 -36.44 -8.13
CA GLU A 37 12.17 -35.10 -8.58
C GLU A 37 12.87 -34.29 -7.48
N ILE A 38 14.06 -33.77 -7.77
CA ILE A 38 14.74 -32.80 -6.92
C ILE A 38 14.17 -31.41 -7.21
N SER A 39 13.42 -30.87 -6.26
CA SER A 39 12.96 -29.48 -6.29
C SER A 39 14.09 -28.52 -5.89
N MET A 40 14.54 -27.69 -6.84
CA MET A 40 15.58 -26.68 -6.56
C MET A 40 15.08 -25.65 -5.55
N ILE A 41 13.86 -25.16 -5.71
CA ILE A 41 13.29 -24.18 -4.78
C ILE A 41 13.14 -24.74 -3.36
N ALA A 42 12.72 -26.00 -3.21
CA ALA A 42 12.59 -26.63 -1.89
C ALA A 42 13.95 -26.86 -1.22
N THR A 43 15.02 -26.98 -2.02
CA THR A 43 16.39 -27.05 -1.51
C THR A 43 16.87 -25.67 -1.07
N LEU A 44 16.60 -24.63 -1.88
CA LEU A 44 16.98 -23.25 -1.56
C LEU A 44 16.22 -22.70 -0.34
N SER A 45 14.94 -23.02 -0.17
CA SER A 45 14.13 -22.57 0.99
C SER A 45 14.58 -23.15 2.33
N LYS A 46 15.43 -24.19 2.33
CA LYS A 46 16.10 -24.68 3.55
C LYS A 46 17.28 -23.81 3.99
N HIS A 47 17.70 -22.87 3.15
CA HIS A 47 18.91 -22.07 3.35
C HIS A 47 18.66 -20.56 3.34
N PHE A 48 17.52 -20.12 2.81
CA PHE A 48 17.13 -18.72 2.71
C PHE A 48 15.70 -18.55 3.21
N ASP A 49 15.45 -17.46 3.95
CA ASP A 49 14.09 -17.00 4.26
C ASP A 49 13.33 -16.73 2.95
N ASP A 50 12.02 -16.95 2.96
CA ASP A 50 11.18 -16.85 1.75
C ASP A 50 11.23 -15.45 1.12
N ASP A 51 11.23 -14.38 1.93
CA ASP A 51 11.32 -13.00 1.43
C ASP A 51 12.66 -12.71 0.75
N VAL A 52 13.76 -13.21 1.31
CA VAL A 52 15.11 -13.08 0.76
C VAL A 52 15.22 -13.88 -0.54
N LEU A 53 14.74 -15.12 -0.53
CA LEU A 53 14.78 -16.01 -1.68
C LEU A 53 13.96 -15.46 -2.86
N THR A 54 12.74 -14.95 -2.62
CA THR A 54 11.92 -14.33 -3.67
C THR A 54 12.61 -13.10 -4.28
N LYS A 55 13.23 -12.23 -3.47
CA LYS A 55 13.99 -11.07 -3.98
C LYS A 55 15.19 -11.50 -4.83
N MET A 56 15.93 -12.52 -4.39
CA MET A 56 17.04 -13.08 -5.16
C MET A 56 16.58 -13.64 -6.51
N ILE A 57 15.49 -14.42 -6.50
CA ILE A 57 14.90 -15.03 -7.70
C ILE A 57 14.42 -13.95 -8.68
N ASP A 58 13.77 -12.90 -8.19
CA ASP A 58 13.33 -11.80 -9.05
C ASP A 58 14.52 -11.06 -9.70
N ALA A 59 15.53 -10.72 -8.92
CA ALA A 59 16.75 -10.11 -9.45
C ALA A 59 17.40 -10.98 -10.54
N ALA A 60 17.43 -12.30 -10.33
CA ALA A 60 17.91 -13.26 -11.32
C ALA A 60 17.06 -13.23 -12.59
N SER A 61 15.73 -13.23 -12.47
CA SER A 61 14.77 -13.20 -13.59
C SER A 61 14.85 -11.92 -14.46
N LYS A 62 15.49 -10.88 -13.93
CA LYS A 62 15.72 -9.59 -14.61
C LYS A 62 17.18 -9.41 -15.05
N SER A 63 18.03 -10.40 -14.85
CA SER A 63 19.45 -10.34 -15.22
C SER A 63 19.64 -10.15 -16.73
N SER A 64 20.69 -9.44 -17.11
CA SER A 64 21.15 -9.34 -18.50
C SER A 64 21.85 -10.62 -18.97
N VAL A 65 22.29 -11.48 -18.04
CA VAL A 65 22.88 -12.78 -18.35
C VAL A 65 21.76 -13.76 -18.67
N ALA A 66 21.70 -14.24 -19.91
CA ALA A 66 20.61 -15.09 -20.40
C ALA A 66 20.38 -16.34 -19.54
N GLU A 67 21.46 -16.99 -19.10
CA GLU A 67 21.38 -18.18 -18.26
C GLU A 67 20.81 -17.88 -16.86
N THR A 68 21.30 -16.83 -16.20
CA THR A 68 20.79 -16.37 -14.90
C THR A 68 19.31 -15.98 -15.00
N LYS A 69 18.93 -15.32 -16.09
CA LYS A 69 17.55 -14.95 -16.39
C LYS A 69 16.65 -16.17 -16.52
N ARG A 70 17.09 -17.19 -17.27
CA ARG A 70 16.39 -18.47 -17.42
C ARG A 70 16.19 -19.15 -16.07
N ILE A 71 17.26 -19.27 -15.28
CA ILE A 71 17.22 -19.87 -13.93
C ILE A 71 16.24 -19.12 -13.03
N GLY A 72 16.30 -17.78 -13.03
CA GLY A 72 15.38 -16.94 -12.27
C GLY A 72 13.92 -17.19 -12.63
N ALA A 73 13.59 -17.22 -13.93
CA ALA A 73 12.24 -17.52 -14.39
C ALA A 73 11.77 -18.92 -13.96
N THR A 74 12.61 -19.95 -14.13
CA THR A 74 12.31 -21.32 -13.68
C THR A 74 12.07 -21.37 -12.17
N LEU A 75 12.88 -20.67 -11.37
CA LEU A 75 12.70 -20.63 -9.92
C LEU A 75 11.43 -19.86 -9.49
N GLN A 76 10.99 -18.86 -10.25
CA GLN A 76 9.68 -18.20 -10.00
C GLN A 76 8.53 -19.18 -10.16
N GLU A 77 8.53 -19.97 -11.23
CA GLU A 77 7.50 -20.99 -11.47
C GLU A 77 7.53 -22.07 -10.39
N GLN A 78 8.72 -22.58 -10.06
CA GLN A 78 8.89 -23.55 -8.99
C GLN A 78 8.43 -23.00 -7.64
N GLN A 79 8.64 -21.71 -7.34
CA GLN A 79 8.19 -21.10 -6.09
C GLN A 79 6.66 -21.13 -5.94
N ILE A 80 5.92 -20.81 -6.99
CA ILE A 80 4.45 -20.93 -7.03
C ILE A 80 4.01 -22.38 -6.79
N LEU A 81 4.63 -23.32 -7.51
CA LEU A 81 4.34 -24.76 -7.38
C LEU A 81 4.69 -25.29 -5.98
N PHE A 82 5.76 -24.78 -5.37
CA PHE A 82 6.17 -25.15 -4.04
C PHE A 82 5.13 -24.72 -3.02
N TRP A 83 4.70 -23.46 -3.02
CA TRP A 83 3.62 -23.00 -2.15
C TRP A 83 2.31 -23.76 -2.37
N ARG A 84 1.99 -24.08 -3.64
CA ARG A 84 0.84 -24.93 -4.00
C ARG A 84 0.95 -26.33 -3.37
N SER A 85 2.09 -27.02 -3.52
CA SER A 85 2.29 -28.36 -2.95
C SER A 85 2.18 -28.38 -1.42
N LYS A 86 2.54 -27.27 -0.78
CA LYS A 86 2.39 -27.04 0.66
C LYS A 86 0.98 -26.60 1.07
N LYS A 87 0.07 -26.39 0.12
CA LYS A 87 -1.31 -25.92 0.34
C LYS A 87 -1.37 -24.64 1.17
N LEU A 88 -0.46 -23.71 0.92
CA LEU A 88 -0.42 -22.44 1.65
C LEU A 88 -1.57 -21.54 1.20
N ALA A 89 -2.25 -20.90 2.15
CA ALA A 89 -3.20 -19.83 1.81
C ALA A 89 -2.42 -18.57 1.36
N PRO A 90 -2.96 -17.74 0.46
CA PRO A 90 -2.27 -16.54 0.01
C PRO A 90 -1.88 -15.59 1.15
N ASP A 91 -2.65 -15.49 2.23
CA ASP A 91 -2.33 -14.68 3.41
C ASP A 91 -1.16 -15.26 4.23
N ARG A 92 -0.96 -16.58 4.20
CA ARG A 92 0.24 -17.21 4.78
C ARG A 92 1.48 -16.86 3.96
N VAL A 93 1.37 -16.91 2.63
CA VAL A 93 2.47 -16.54 1.72
C VAL A 93 2.80 -15.06 1.87
N LEU A 94 1.79 -14.18 1.97
CA LEU A 94 1.97 -12.75 2.27
C LEU A 94 2.85 -12.53 3.51
N LYS A 95 2.57 -13.24 4.61
CA LYS A 95 3.35 -13.16 5.86
C LYS A 95 4.78 -13.67 5.69
N GLN A 96 4.98 -14.77 4.95
CA GLN A 96 6.30 -15.32 4.66
C GLN A 96 7.17 -14.38 3.82
N LEU A 97 6.55 -13.64 2.89
CA LEU A 97 7.24 -12.67 2.06
C LEU A 97 7.59 -11.37 2.79
N LYS A 98 7.17 -11.22 4.06
CA LYS A 98 7.44 -10.05 4.91
C LYS A 98 7.21 -8.74 4.16
N LEU A 99 6.12 -8.68 3.40
CA LEU A 99 5.70 -7.55 2.55
C LEU A 99 5.34 -6.27 3.35
N ALA A 100 5.71 -6.18 4.62
CA ALA A 100 5.19 -5.24 5.59
C ALA A 100 5.96 -3.91 5.71
N ASN A 101 7.16 -3.79 5.15
CA ASN A 101 8.11 -2.80 5.67
C ASN A 101 8.38 -1.58 4.78
N ASP A 102 7.96 -1.56 3.52
CA ASP A 102 8.12 -0.35 2.70
C ASP A 102 7.00 -0.22 1.66
N VAL A 103 6.08 0.72 1.94
CA VAL A 103 4.84 0.92 1.18
C VAL A 103 5.11 1.52 -0.20
N ASP A 104 6.12 2.39 -0.30
CA ASP A 104 6.38 3.19 -1.51
C ASP A 104 6.75 2.33 -2.72
N ASP A 105 7.33 1.14 -2.48
CA ASP A 105 7.66 0.16 -3.51
C ASP A 105 6.83 -1.14 -3.38
N LEU A 106 5.82 -1.19 -2.51
CA LEU A 106 5.10 -2.45 -2.22
C LEU A 106 4.39 -3.01 -3.45
N LEU A 107 3.56 -2.18 -4.11
CA LEU A 107 2.74 -2.62 -5.25
C LEU A 107 3.57 -2.90 -6.51
N THR A 108 4.78 -2.35 -6.56
CA THR A 108 5.78 -2.62 -7.59
C THR A 108 6.78 -3.68 -7.16
N SER A 109 6.72 -4.14 -5.90
CA SER A 109 7.68 -5.07 -5.36
C SER A 109 7.56 -6.41 -6.09
N PRO A 110 8.70 -7.03 -6.41
CA PRO A 110 8.71 -8.39 -6.96
C PRO A 110 7.92 -9.42 -6.16
N THR A 111 7.96 -9.27 -4.85
CA THR A 111 7.27 -10.10 -3.88
C THR A 111 5.75 -9.94 -4.00
N PHE A 112 5.25 -8.73 -4.24
CA PHE A 112 3.82 -8.49 -4.45
C PHE A 112 3.32 -9.05 -5.79
N LEU A 113 4.10 -8.88 -6.87
CA LEU A 113 3.75 -9.45 -8.18
C LEU A 113 3.69 -10.98 -8.14
N THR A 114 4.65 -11.61 -7.45
CA THR A 114 4.68 -13.06 -7.26
C THR A 114 3.50 -13.53 -6.42
N LEU A 115 3.15 -12.80 -5.34
CA LEU A 115 1.96 -13.07 -4.54
C LEU A 115 0.67 -12.94 -5.37
N SER A 116 0.58 -11.94 -6.26
CA SER A 116 -0.58 -11.77 -7.14
C SER A 116 -0.76 -12.96 -8.08
N ARG A 117 0.30 -13.43 -8.72
CA ARG A 117 0.25 -14.64 -9.57
C ARG A 117 -0.15 -15.87 -8.75
N TYR A 118 0.37 -15.99 -7.53
CA TYR A 118 0.00 -17.09 -6.64
C TYR A 118 -1.47 -17.03 -6.21
N LEU A 119 -2.01 -15.83 -5.96
CA LEU A 119 -3.42 -15.64 -5.65
C LEU A 119 -4.31 -16.07 -6.81
N ASP A 120 -3.95 -15.71 -8.05
CA ASP A 120 -4.69 -16.13 -9.25
C ASP A 120 -4.68 -17.67 -9.39
N ASP A 121 -3.51 -18.30 -9.20
CA ASP A 121 -3.38 -19.76 -9.20
C ASP A 121 -4.23 -20.42 -8.11
N TYR A 122 -4.14 -19.91 -6.88
CA TYR A 122 -4.87 -20.41 -5.73
C TYR A 122 -6.38 -20.33 -5.94
N ASN A 123 -6.88 -19.20 -6.45
CA ASN A 123 -8.30 -19.01 -6.75
C ASN A 123 -8.78 -20.00 -7.81
N ALA A 124 -8.03 -20.19 -8.90
CA ALA A 124 -8.37 -21.12 -9.96
C ALA A 124 -8.45 -22.58 -9.45
N GLN A 125 -7.46 -23.01 -8.65
CA GLN A 125 -7.41 -24.37 -8.12
C GLN A 125 -8.52 -24.65 -7.09
N ASN A 126 -8.86 -23.67 -6.26
CA ASN A 126 -9.84 -23.84 -5.18
C ASN A 126 -11.25 -23.39 -5.56
N LYS A 127 -11.48 -22.94 -6.81
CA LYS A 127 -12.75 -22.35 -7.27
C LYS A 127 -13.23 -21.21 -6.37
N MET A 128 -12.29 -20.36 -5.95
CA MET A 128 -12.52 -19.20 -5.09
C MET A 128 -12.35 -17.89 -5.87
N SER A 129 -12.80 -16.79 -5.29
CA SER A 129 -12.65 -15.43 -5.84
C SER A 129 -12.06 -14.47 -4.80
N LEU A 130 -11.00 -14.90 -4.12
CA LEU A 130 -10.32 -14.08 -3.10
C LEU A 130 -9.62 -12.89 -3.77
N SER A 131 -9.93 -11.67 -3.33
CA SER A 131 -9.26 -10.46 -3.79
C SER A 131 -7.94 -10.22 -3.07
N MET A 132 -7.02 -9.49 -3.71
CA MET A 132 -5.76 -9.10 -3.07
C MET A 132 -6.00 -8.28 -1.79
N THR A 133 -7.02 -7.42 -1.77
CA THR A 133 -7.37 -6.66 -0.56
C THR A 133 -7.83 -7.57 0.59
N GLU A 134 -8.57 -8.65 0.31
CA GLU A 134 -8.90 -9.64 1.35
C GLU A 134 -7.67 -10.40 1.86
N VAL A 135 -6.71 -10.69 0.98
CA VAL A 135 -5.42 -11.29 1.38
C VAL A 135 -4.67 -10.34 2.32
N LEU A 136 -4.55 -9.06 1.94
CA LEU A 136 -3.89 -8.03 2.75
C LEU A 136 -4.54 -7.88 4.13
N ARG A 137 -5.88 -7.81 4.21
CA ARG A 137 -6.62 -7.69 5.48
C ARG A 137 -6.52 -8.91 6.41
N ARG A 138 -6.18 -10.09 5.87
CA ARG A 138 -5.87 -11.29 6.69
C ARG A 138 -4.41 -11.29 7.17
N GLY A 139 -3.56 -10.52 6.50
CA GLY A 139 -2.14 -10.38 6.76
C GLY A 139 -1.78 -9.26 7.72
N PHE A 140 -2.52 -8.16 7.67
CA PHE A 140 -2.23 -6.88 8.32
C PHE A 140 -3.47 -6.28 8.98
N ASP A 141 -3.23 -5.36 9.92
CA ASP A 141 -4.28 -4.59 10.56
C ASP A 141 -4.93 -3.61 9.56
N GLU A 142 -6.19 -3.23 9.82
CA GLU A 142 -6.99 -2.46 8.86
C GLU A 142 -6.42 -1.06 8.60
N ASP A 143 -5.88 -0.43 9.64
CA ASP A 143 -5.23 0.88 9.57
C ASP A 143 -3.95 0.83 8.74
N ASP A 144 -3.16 -0.23 8.89
CA ASP A 144 -1.96 -0.46 8.07
C ASP A 144 -2.32 -0.66 6.59
N VAL A 145 -3.32 -1.49 6.28
CA VAL A 145 -3.75 -1.72 4.88
C VAL A 145 -4.25 -0.42 4.24
N ALA A 146 -5.10 0.34 4.95
CA ALA A 146 -5.61 1.60 4.44
C ALA A 146 -4.50 2.63 4.21
N LYS A 147 -3.55 2.72 5.15
CA LYS A 147 -2.42 3.66 5.10
C LYS A 147 -1.53 3.35 3.92
N MET A 148 -1.22 2.07 3.79
CA MET A 148 -0.40 1.51 2.72
C MET A 148 -0.99 1.80 1.33
N LEU A 149 -2.28 1.48 1.14
CA LEU A 149 -2.94 1.72 -0.14
C LEU A 149 -3.07 3.21 -0.45
N GLN A 150 -3.40 4.04 0.54
CA GLN A 150 -3.50 5.48 0.31
C GLN A 150 -2.14 6.11 0.00
N GLN A 151 -1.06 5.72 0.68
CA GLN A 151 0.29 6.18 0.35
C GLN A 151 0.68 5.77 -1.08
N ALA A 152 0.39 4.54 -1.49
CA ALA A 152 0.62 4.11 -2.86
C ALA A 152 -0.18 4.96 -3.89
N VAL A 153 -1.42 5.36 -3.58
CA VAL A 153 -2.20 6.28 -4.43
C VAL A 153 -1.53 7.67 -4.54
N LEU A 154 -0.91 8.15 -3.46
CA LEU A 154 -0.30 9.48 -3.39
C LEU A 154 1.11 9.55 -3.99
N ASN A 155 1.90 8.50 -3.77
CA ASN A 155 3.35 8.49 -4.01
C ASN A 155 3.76 7.69 -5.25
N ALA A 156 2.82 7.00 -5.92
CA ALA A 156 3.12 6.22 -7.12
C ALA A 156 3.88 7.04 -8.18
N LYS A 157 5.01 6.48 -8.63
CA LYS A 157 5.92 7.10 -9.60
C LYS A 157 5.41 7.01 -11.04
N ASP A 158 4.48 6.09 -11.31
CA ASP A 158 3.90 5.84 -12.62
C ASP A 158 2.38 5.60 -12.54
N ALA A 159 1.70 5.82 -13.67
CA ALA A 159 0.24 5.73 -13.75
C ALA A 159 -0.29 4.31 -13.47
N LYS A 160 0.41 3.25 -13.88
CA LYS A 160 -0.07 1.87 -13.71
C LYS A 160 -0.08 1.48 -12.24
N THR A 161 0.97 1.84 -11.51
CA THR A 161 1.04 1.63 -10.06
C THR A 161 -0.05 2.40 -9.34
N LYS A 162 -0.28 3.66 -9.73
CA LYS A 162 -1.36 4.48 -9.17
C LYS A 162 -2.74 3.86 -9.41
N ASP A 163 -3.02 3.43 -10.63
CA ASP A 163 -4.31 2.80 -11.00
C ASP A 163 -4.54 1.50 -10.22
N LEU A 164 -3.50 0.70 -10.03
CA LEU A 164 -3.57 -0.51 -9.19
C LEU A 164 -3.86 -0.15 -7.73
N ALA A 165 -3.18 0.86 -7.17
CA ALA A 165 -3.43 1.32 -5.80
C ALA A 165 -4.87 1.81 -5.63
N VAL A 166 -5.39 2.61 -6.57
CA VAL A 166 -6.77 3.09 -6.59
C VAL A 166 -7.76 1.92 -6.68
N LYS A 167 -7.47 0.91 -7.51
CA LYS A 167 -8.32 -0.28 -7.63
C LYS A 167 -8.38 -1.06 -6.30
N LEU A 168 -7.24 -1.30 -5.67
CA LEU A 168 -7.16 -2.02 -4.39
C LEU A 168 -7.84 -1.25 -3.25
N GLN A 169 -7.68 0.08 -3.21
CA GLN A 169 -8.36 0.94 -2.24
C GLN A 169 -9.88 0.95 -2.45
N ASN A 170 -10.35 0.97 -3.70
CA ASN A 170 -11.77 0.84 -3.99
C ASN A 170 -12.33 -0.52 -3.57
N GLN A 171 -11.57 -1.61 -3.77
CA GLN A 171 -11.95 -2.93 -3.25
C GLN A 171 -12.01 -2.93 -1.72
N GLN A 172 -11.12 -2.21 -1.04
CA GLN A 172 -11.17 -2.03 0.42
C GLN A 172 -12.48 -1.35 0.85
N PHE A 173 -12.87 -0.28 0.16
CA PHE A 173 -14.12 0.43 0.42
C PHE A 173 -15.35 -0.46 0.18
N ASP A 174 -15.34 -1.26 -0.88
CA ASP A 174 -16.44 -2.18 -1.18
C ASP A 174 -16.55 -3.28 -0.10
N ILE A 175 -15.42 -3.74 0.44
CA ILE A 175 -15.38 -4.67 1.57
C ILE A 175 -15.95 -4.01 2.83
N TRP A 176 -15.51 -2.81 3.18
CA TRP A 176 -16.04 -2.05 4.33
C TRP A 176 -17.56 -1.86 4.23
N LYS A 177 -18.05 -1.50 3.04
CA LYS A 177 -19.48 -1.37 2.76
C LYS A 177 -20.22 -2.69 2.94
N LYS A 178 -19.68 -3.81 2.44
CA LYS A 178 -20.25 -5.15 2.62
C LYS A 178 -20.31 -5.59 4.09
N LEU A 179 -19.33 -5.18 4.88
CA LEU A 179 -19.30 -5.42 6.34
C LEU A 179 -20.25 -4.50 7.12
N GLY A 180 -20.88 -3.53 6.46
CA GLY A 180 -21.80 -2.58 7.08
C GLY A 180 -21.12 -1.48 7.88
N TRP A 181 -19.81 -1.28 7.72
CA TRP A 181 -19.06 -0.31 8.52
C TRP A 181 -19.35 1.12 8.09
N ASN A 182 -19.84 1.97 8.99
CA ASN A 182 -20.09 3.37 8.70
C ASN A 182 -18.83 4.24 8.88
N GLY A 183 -18.97 5.55 8.59
CA GLY A 183 -17.85 6.49 8.68
C GLY A 183 -17.21 6.58 10.07
N ASP A 184 -17.98 6.53 11.15
CA ASP A 184 -17.46 6.62 12.52
C ASP A 184 -16.73 5.32 12.94
N GLU A 185 -17.24 4.17 12.50
CA GLU A 185 -16.59 2.88 12.72
C GLU A 185 -15.26 2.79 11.99
N ILE A 186 -15.21 3.19 10.72
CA ILE A 186 -13.96 3.27 9.95
C ILE A 186 -13.00 4.26 10.59
N PHE A 187 -13.46 5.43 11.01
CA PHE A 187 -12.63 6.43 11.69
C PHE A 187 -11.89 5.82 12.90
N THR A 188 -12.60 5.00 13.68
CA THR A 188 -12.05 4.32 14.85
C THR A 188 -11.11 3.17 14.46
N LYS A 189 -11.51 2.33 13.48
CA LYS A 189 -10.69 1.21 13.00
C LYS A 189 -9.38 1.64 12.35
N LEU A 190 -9.35 2.84 11.77
CA LEU A 190 -8.16 3.46 11.20
C LEU A 190 -7.31 4.21 12.24
N GLY A 191 -7.65 4.13 13.53
CA GLY A 191 -6.93 4.78 14.62
C GLY A 191 -7.02 6.30 14.64
N LEU A 192 -7.90 6.92 13.85
CA LEU A 192 -7.96 8.39 13.67
C LEU A 192 -8.49 9.13 14.91
N ASN A 193 -9.09 8.40 15.85
CA ASN A 193 -9.56 8.92 17.14
C ASN A 193 -8.49 8.93 18.24
N GLN A 194 -7.30 8.38 17.98
CA GLN A 194 -6.23 8.31 18.96
C GLN A 194 -5.58 9.69 19.17
N ARG A 195 -5.13 9.95 20.41
CA ARG A 195 -4.48 11.21 20.77
C ARG A 195 -3.13 11.33 20.04
N GLY A 196 -2.86 12.49 19.46
CA GLY A 196 -1.60 12.77 18.77
C GLY A 196 -1.58 12.36 17.29
N VAL A 197 -2.63 11.70 16.79
CA VAL A 197 -2.78 11.45 15.35
C VAL A 197 -3.13 12.77 14.66
N THR A 198 -2.31 13.17 13.69
CA THR A 198 -2.47 14.41 12.93
C THR A 198 -3.05 14.13 11.55
N LEU A 199 -3.56 15.18 10.89
CA LEU A 199 -4.06 15.10 9.51
C LEU A 199 -2.97 14.69 8.47
N GLU A 200 -1.70 14.58 8.88
CA GLU A 200 -0.63 13.99 8.05
C GLU A 200 -0.79 12.47 7.89
N ASN A 201 -1.58 11.83 8.75
CA ASN A 201 -1.92 10.42 8.57
C ASN A 201 -2.78 10.27 7.31
N PRO A 202 -2.32 9.55 6.27
CA PRO A 202 -3.06 9.39 5.02
C PRO A 202 -4.39 8.67 5.21
N ASN A 203 -4.60 7.95 6.32
CA ASN A 203 -5.89 7.35 6.64
C ASN A 203 -7.04 8.36 6.75
N PHE A 204 -6.78 9.64 7.03
CA PHE A 204 -7.83 10.67 6.94
C PHE A 204 -8.38 10.82 5.51
N ALA A 205 -7.50 10.81 4.50
CA ALA A 205 -7.91 10.89 3.11
C ALA A 205 -8.62 9.61 2.66
N ALA A 206 -8.15 8.43 3.09
CA ALA A 206 -8.83 7.16 2.81
C ALA A 206 -10.25 7.12 3.41
N TRP A 207 -10.37 7.52 4.68
CA TRP A 207 -11.66 7.63 5.38
C TRP A 207 -12.61 8.63 4.72
N ALA A 208 -12.13 9.83 4.39
CA ALA A 208 -12.96 10.85 3.78
C ALA A 208 -13.53 10.36 2.44
N LYS A 209 -12.69 9.82 1.56
CA LYS A 209 -13.13 9.22 0.29
C LYS A 209 -14.17 8.12 0.49
N TYR A 210 -14.00 7.28 1.51
CA TYR A 210 -14.97 6.24 1.83
C TYR A 210 -16.33 6.84 2.22
N VAL A 211 -16.33 7.82 3.13
CA VAL A 211 -17.56 8.50 3.59
C VAL A 211 -18.25 9.20 2.42
N GLU A 212 -17.50 9.93 1.60
CA GLU A 212 -18.04 10.60 0.40
C GLU A 212 -18.66 9.60 -0.57
N LYS A 213 -17.94 8.53 -0.93
CA LYS A 213 -18.41 7.50 -1.86
C LYS A 213 -19.66 6.78 -1.35
N THR A 214 -19.77 6.55 -0.04
CA THR A 214 -20.88 5.77 0.52
C THR A 214 -22.11 6.60 0.85
N THR A 215 -21.93 7.88 1.18
CA THR A 215 -23.03 8.77 1.56
C THR A 215 -23.47 9.72 0.45
N GLY A 216 -22.63 9.95 -0.56
CA GLY A 216 -22.84 10.99 -1.58
C GLY A 216 -22.70 12.42 -1.04
N ASN A 217 -22.22 12.60 0.19
CA ASN A 217 -22.11 13.89 0.84
C ASN A 217 -20.64 14.31 1.02
N GLU A 218 -20.17 15.15 0.11
CA GLU A 218 -18.80 15.70 0.09
C GLU A 218 -18.46 16.51 1.35
N LYS A 219 -19.44 17.14 2.00
CA LYS A 219 -19.22 17.95 3.21
C LYS A 219 -19.16 17.13 4.49
N LEU A 220 -19.61 15.87 4.46
CA LEU A 220 -19.74 15.05 5.66
C LEU A 220 -18.39 14.77 6.36
N PRO A 221 -17.28 14.47 5.67
CA PRO A 221 -15.98 14.34 6.32
C PRO A 221 -15.58 15.62 7.06
N PHE A 222 -15.67 16.78 6.40
CA PHE A 222 -15.36 18.07 7.03
C PHE A 222 -16.24 18.32 8.27
N ASN A 223 -17.55 18.14 8.15
CA ASN A 223 -18.49 18.33 9.26
C ASN A 223 -18.17 17.40 10.44
N THR A 224 -17.76 16.17 10.17
CA THR A 224 -17.37 15.20 11.19
C THR A 224 -16.10 15.64 11.92
N LEU A 225 -15.09 16.10 11.18
CA LEU A 225 -13.86 16.66 11.76
C LEU A 225 -14.15 17.95 12.54
N TRP A 226 -15.01 18.83 12.02
CA TRP A 226 -15.40 20.07 12.68
C TRP A 226 -16.08 19.81 14.02
N LYS A 227 -17.05 18.87 14.06
CA LYS A 227 -17.73 18.46 15.29
C LYS A 227 -16.75 17.89 16.32
N ARG A 228 -15.73 17.17 15.87
CA ARG A 228 -14.75 16.49 16.73
C ARG A 228 -13.68 17.44 17.29
N TYR A 229 -13.11 18.28 16.44
CA TYR A 229 -11.94 19.10 16.79
C TYR A 229 -12.30 20.55 17.14
N GLY A 230 -13.45 21.04 16.67
CA GLY A 230 -13.84 22.43 16.77
C GLY A 230 -13.07 23.33 15.80
N GLU A 231 -13.49 24.59 15.74
CA GLU A 231 -13.00 25.59 14.78
C GLU A 231 -11.49 25.80 14.87
N GLN A 232 -10.98 26.18 16.04
CA GLN A 232 -9.57 26.57 16.21
C GLN A 232 -8.62 25.40 15.92
N THR A 233 -8.91 24.23 16.49
CA THR A 233 -8.06 23.03 16.33
C THR A 233 -8.05 22.57 14.87
N LEU A 234 -9.23 22.44 14.23
CA LEU A 234 -9.31 21.98 12.85
C LEU A 234 -8.65 22.98 11.89
N ALA A 235 -8.90 24.28 12.07
CA ALA A 235 -8.25 25.31 11.27
C ALA A 235 -6.73 25.23 11.40
N THR A 236 -6.21 25.03 12.62
CA THR A 236 -4.77 24.89 12.86
C THR A 236 -4.18 23.66 12.19
N MET A 237 -4.88 22.51 12.26
CA MET A 237 -4.46 21.27 11.57
C MET A 237 -4.39 21.45 10.04
N LEU A 238 -5.21 22.33 9.47
CA LEU A 238 -5.28 22.61 8.03
C LEU A 238 -4.28 23.67 7.55
N ILE A 239 -3.44 24.24 8.42
CA ILE A 239 -2.36 25.17 8.04
C ILE A 239 -1.13 24.43 7.48
N ALA A 240 -1.04 23.10 7.63
CA ALA A 240 0.18 22.39 7.25
C ALA A 240 0.38 22.27 5.71
N ASP A 241 1.58 21.81 5.33
CA ASP A 241 1.94 21.61 3.92
C ASP A 241 0.98 20.62 3.25
N ARG A 242 0.35 21.07 2.15
CA ARG A 242 -0.62 20.28 1.38
C ARG A 242 -0.06 18.92 0.93
N LYS A 243 1.25 18.83 0.68
CA LYS A 243 1.92 17.58 0.33
C LYS A 243 2.00 16.59 1.49
N LYS A 244 2.04 17.07 2.74
CA LYS A 244 2.17 16.23 3.94
C LYS A 244 0.84 15.71 4.48
N LEU A 245 -0.24 16.44 4.26
CA LEU A 245 -1.57 16.17 4.83
C LEU A 245 -2.42 15.19 4.00
N GLY A 246 -1.85 14.09 3.49
CA GLY A 246 -2.61 13.08 2.74
C GLY A 246 -2.91 13.43 1.27
N GLY A 247 -2.15 14.36 0.70
CA GLY A 247 -2.22 14.77 -0.71
C GLY A 247 -2.94 16.10 -0.94
N ASN A 248 -2.58 16.78 -2.04
CA ASN A 248 -3.08 18.12 -2.33
C ASN A 248 -4.62 18.21 -2.36
N ASP A 249 -5.30 17.20 -2.88
CA ASP A 249 -6.75 17.26 -3.12
C ASP A 249 -7.55 17.20 -1.81
N PHE A 250 -7.20 16.29 -0.89
CA PHE A 250 -7.88 16.15 0.40
C PHE A 250 -7.79 17.46 1.21
N VAL A 251 -6.59 18.03 1.30
CA VAL A 251 -6.34 19.28 2.05
C VAL A 251 -7.07 20.44 1.42
N THR A 252 -7.01 20.55 0.10
CA THR A 252 -7.67 21.62 -0.64
C THR A 252 -9.19 21.54 -0.43
N SER A 253 -9.76 20.34 -0.50
CA SER A 253 -11.19 20.11 -0.17
C SER A 253 -11.52 20.54 1.26
N MET A 254 -10.74 20.12 2.26
CA MET A 254 -10.98 20.51 3.66
C MET A 254 -10.82 22.01 3.90
N GLN A 255 -9.84 22.67 3.28
CA GLN A 255 -9.66 24.13 3.34
C GLN A 255 -10.82 24.88 2.69
N ASN A 256 -11.33 24.39 1.55
CA ASN A 256 -12.49 24.99 0.88
C ASN A 256 -13.75 24.89 1.75
N HIS A 257 -14.03 23.72 2.35
CA HIS A 257 -15.15 23.57 3.26
C HIS A 257 -15.00 24.39 4.54
N LEU A 258 -13.77 24.61 5.02
CA LEU A 258 -13.50 25.54 6.13
C LEU A 258 -13.85 26.98 5.75
N ILE A 259 -13.45 27.44 4.56
CA ILE A 259 -13.81 28.75 4.02
C ILE A 259 -15.32 28.89 3.91
N GLU A 260 -16.00 27.93 3.27
CA GLU A 260 -17.46 27.91 3.16
C GLU A 260 -18.13 27.99 4.54
N LYS A 261 -17.63 27.20 5.50
CA LYS A 261 -18.16 27.20 6.88
C LYS A 261 -18.03 28.58 7.51
N TRP A 262 -16.89 29.23 7.39
CA TRP A 262 -16.68 30.59 7.90
C TRP A 262 -17.54 31.63 7.20
N LEU A 263 -17.79 31.50 5.90
CA LEU A 263 -18.72 32.38 5.18
C LEU A 263 -20.15 32.22 5.73
N THR A 264 -20.61 30.99 5.98
CA THR A 264 -21.95 30.77 6.57
C THR A 264 -22.09 31.35 7.98
N MET A 265 -20.97 31.45 8.70
CA MET A 265 -20.91 32.05 10.03
C MET A 265 -20.68 33.56 10.00
N ILE A 266 -20.46 34.15 8.81
CA ILE A 266 -20.05 35.54 8.61
C ILE A 266 -18.88 35.89 9.54
N ARG A 267 -17.88 35.01 9.58
CA ARG A 267 -16.70 35.20 10.44
C ARG A 267 -15.92 36.43 10.01
N ASP A 268 -15.54 37.26 10.99
CA ASP A 268 -14.72 38.43 10.71
C ASP A 268 -13.35 38.00 10.14
N PRO A 269 -12.89 38.59 9.04
CA PRO A 269 -11.62 38.20 8.43
C PRO A 269 -10.38 38.38 9.33
N ASP A 270 -10.41 39.29 10.30
CA ASP A 270 -9.31 39.48 11.25
C ASP A 270 -9.35 38.43 12.36
N ASP A 271 -10.53 37.94 12.75
CA ASP A 271 -10.64 36.78 13.64
C ASP A 271 -10.14 35.50 12.99
N VAL A 272 -10.45 35.28 11.71
CA VAL A 272 -9.88 34.18 10.92
C VAL A 272 -8.35 34.30 10.84
N ALA A 273 -7.82 35.50 10.62
CA ALA A 273 -6.38 35.75 10.60
C ALA A 273 -5.71 35.42 11.95
N LYS A 274 -6.37 35.72 13.08
CA LYS A 274 -5.87 35.35 14.42
C LYS A 274 -5.84 33.85 14.62
N ILE A 275 -6.88 33.12 14.16
CA ILE A 275 -6.94 31.65 14.25
C ILE A 275 -5.82 31.01 13.41
N LEU A 276 -5.61 31.51 12.19
CA LEU A 276 -4.65 30.95 11.25
C LEU A 276 -3.19 31.38 11.50
N GLY A 277 -2.99 32.41 12.33
CA GLY A 277 -1.68 32.90 12.70
C GLY A 277 -0.88 33.47 11.51
N THR A 278 0.42 33.66 11.73
CA THR A 278 1.30 34.43 10.83
C THR A 278 2.25 33.58 9.99
N SER A 279 2.11 32.25 10.02
CA SER A 279 2.89 31.35 9.17
C SER A 279 2.62 31.62 7.69
N PHE A 280 3.54 31.21 6.82
CA PHE A 280 3.36 31.40 5.37
C PHE A 280 2.07 30.76 4.87
N GLN A 281 1.81 29.51 5.27
CA GLN A 281 0.59 28.78 4.92
C GLN A 281 -0.67 29.40 5.55
N GLY A 282 -0.59 29.85 6.80
CA GLY A 282 -1.71 30.51 7.48
C GLY A 282 -2.10 31.82 6.79
N LYS A 283 -1.11 32.61 6.36
CA LYS A 283 -1.33 33.83 5.55
C LYS A 283 -1.96 33.53 4.20
N ILE A 284 -1.55 32.46 3.51
CA ILE A 284 -2.15 32.05 2.24
C ILE A 284 -3.64 31.72 2.44
N LEU A 285 -3.97 30.91 3.44
CA LEU A 285 -5.36 30.53 3.71
C LEU A 285 -6.20 31.74 4.16
N THR A 286 -5.63 32.64 4.95
CA THR A 286 -6.26 33.92 5.34
C THR A 286 -6.56 34.79 4.13
N ALA A 287 -5.61 34.93 3.21
CA ALA A 287 -5.80 35.70 1.98
C ALA A 287 -6.91 35.11 1.10
N SER A 288 -6.95 33.78 0.99
CA SER A 288 -8.02 33.06 0.28
C SER A 288 -9.39 33.33 0.92
N TYR A 289 -9.49 33.28 2.25
CA TYR A 289 -10.74 33.60 2.95
C TYR A 289 -11.19 35.05 2.73
N ARG A 290 -10.28 36.03 2.88
CA ARG A 290 -10.56 37.45 2.66
C ARG A 290 -11.11 37.73 1.27
N TRP A 291 -10.53 37.10 0.25
CA TRP A 291 -11.02 37.22 -1.12
C TRP A 291 -12.46 36.70 -1.24
N ASN A 292 -12.74 35.49 -0.74
CA ASN A 292 -14.07 34.90 -0.79
C ASN A 292 -15.10 35.71 0.02
N PHE A 293 -14.72 36.24 1.19
CA PHE A 293 -15.58 37.06 2.04
C PHE A 293 -15.99 38.36 1.32
N LYS A 294 -15.03 39.05 0.70
CA LYS A 294 -15.32 40.25 -0.11
C LYS A 294 -16.23 39.91 -1.29
N SER A 295 -15.99 38.79 -1.98
CA SER A 295 -16.85 38.37 -3.10
C SER A 295 -18.28 38.03 -2.67
N ALA A 296 -18.48 37.53 -1.44
CA ALA A 296 -19.78 37.14 -0.94
C ALA A 296 -20.59 38.31 -0.32
N PHE A 297 -19.92 39.30 0.27
CA PHE A 297 -20.56 40.32 1.11
C PHE A 297 -20.16 41.78 0.80
N GLY A 298 -19.23 42.00 -0.13
CA GLY A 298 -18.68 43.33 -0.46
C GLY A 298 -19.07 43.85 -1.83
#